data_AF-A0A380ARR3-F1
#
_entry.id   AF-A0A380ARR3-F1
#
_cell.length_a   1.000
_cell.length_b   1.000
_cell.length_c   1.000
_cell.angle_alpha   90.00
_cell.angle_beta   90.00
_cell.angle_gamma   90.00
#
_symmetry.space_group_name_H-M   'P 1'
#
loop_
_entity.id
_entity.type
_entity.pdbx_description
1 polymer ?
#
loop_
_entity_poly.entity_id
_entity_poly.type
_entity_poly.pdbx_seq_one_letter_code
_entity_poly.pdbx_strand_id
1 'polypeptide(L)'
;MKKLSIPVDVFENERVNSGIRRLILAGMLKDNPENQMGRVIQAAAGAKWMTLRDLERTVFMMFFVADTQAAISARLREVNPKVHGLVKEKRTLKDPDTGKQVYFYRLVAVEEQAA
;
A
#
# COMPACT_ATOMS: atom_id res chain seq x y z
N MET A 1 -22.18 -0.44 11.66
CA MET A 1 -21.62 0.43 10.60
C MET A 1 -20.98 -0.46 9.54
N LYS A 2 -21.31 -0.28 8.26
CA LYS A 2 -20.62 -1.02 7.19
C LYS A 2 -19.21 -0.45 7.05
N LYS A 3 -18.20 -1.30 7.02
CA LYS A 3 -16.82 -0.87 6.78
C LYS A 3 -16.71 -0.34 5.34
N LEU A 4 -16.27 0.91 5.18
CA LEU A 4 -15.98 1.49 3.87
C LEU A 4 -14.84 0.73 3.20
N SER A 5 -14.98 0.49 1.90
CA SER A 5 -13.95 -0.14 1.08
C SER A 5 -14.07 0.36 -0.36
N ILE A 6 -12.96 0.31 -1.08
CA ILE A 6 -12.91 0.59 -2.51
C ILE A 6 -12.77 -0.77 -3.20
N PRO A 7 -13.75 -1.22 -4.00
CA PRO A 7 -13.62 -2.46 -4.75
C PRO A 7 -12.50 -2.32 -5.78
N VAL A 8 -11.85 -3.44 -6.07
CA VAL A 8 -10.81 -3.55 -7.10
C VAL A 8 -11.31 -4.60 -8.06
N ASP A 9 -11.46 -4.24 -9.34
CA ASP A 9 -11.87 -5.19 -10.36
C ASP A 9 -10.75 -6.16 -10.72
N VAL A 10 -11.09 -7.22 -11.46
CA VAL A 10 -10.16 -8.30 -11.80
C VAL A 10 -8.99 -7.80 -12.66
N PHE A 11 -9.23 -6.85 -13.57
CA PHE A 11 -8.19 -6.31 -14.44
C PHE A 11 -7.24 -5.39 -13.68
N GLU A 12 -7.78 -4.54 -12.81
CA GLU A 12 -6.97 -3.71 -11.91
C GLU A 12 -6.13 -4.58 -10.97
N ASN A 13 -6.71 -5.65 -10.43
CA ASN A 13 -6.02 -6.59 -9.57
C ASN A 13 -4.82 -7.24 -10.28
N GLU A 14 -5.04 -7.78 -11.49
CA GLU A 14 -3.99 -8.46 -12.25
C GLU A 14 -2.90 -7.48 -12.71
N ARG A 15 -3.27 -6.29 -13.20
CA ARG A 15 -2.30 -5.27 -13.62
C ARG A 15 -1.40 -4.84 -12.46
N VAL A 16 -1.97 -4.57 -11.28
CA VAL A 16 -1.16 -4.18 -10.12
C VAL A 16 -0.28 -5.33 -9.65
N ASN A 17 -0.83 -6.54 -9.52
CA ASN A 17 -0.09 -7.67 -8.98
C ASN A 17 1.01 -8.18 -9.92
N SER A 18 0.80 -8.12 -11.24
CA SER A 18 1.86 -8.41 -12.23
C SER A 18 3.03 -7.42 -12.11
N GLY A 19 2.74 -6.13 -11.93
CA GLY A 19 3.76 -5.12 -11.65
C GLY A 19 4.55 -5.39 -10.38
N ILE A 20 3.88 -5.77 -9.29
CA ILE A 20 4.55 -6.16 -8.03
C ILE A 20 5.42 -7.40 -8.21
N ARG A 21 4.92 -8.44 -8.90
CA ARG A 21 5.70 -9.65 -9.21
C ARG A 21 6.97 -9.33 -9.99
N ARG A 22 6.91 -8.43 -10.98
CA ARG A 22 8.08 -7.97 -11.74
C ARG A 22 9.14 -7.36 -10.82
N LEU A 23 8.75 -6.50 -9.88
CA LEU A 23 9.70 -5.89 -8.95
C LEU A 23 10.32 -6.90 -7.97
N ILE A 24 9.57 -7.91 -7.55
CA ILE A 24 10.08 -9.01 -6.72
C ILE A 24 11.12 -9.82 -7.52
N LEU A 25 10.80 -10.21 -8.76
CA LEU A 25 11.72 -10.95 -9.63
C LEU A 25 12.99 -10.16 -9.97
N ALA A 26 12.89 -8.84 -10.10
CA ALA A 26 14.04 -7.95 -10.28
C ALA A 26 14.86 -7.75 -8.97
N GLY A 27 14.44 -8.33 -7.85
CA GLY A 27 15.12 -8.19 -6.56
C GLY A 27 14.99 -6.80 -5.93
N MET A 28 14.06 -5.97 -6.41
CA MET A 28 13.83 -4.62 -5.90
C MET A 28 12.99 -4.61 -4.62
N LEU A 29 12.01 -5.53 -4.52
CA LEU A 29 11.21 -5.72 -3.32
C LEU A 29 11.76 -6.91 -2.54
N LYS A 30 12.74 -6.65 -1.68
CA LYS A 30 13.30 -7.64 -0.77
C LYS A 30 12.48 -7.73 0.50
N ASP A 31 12.38 -8.93 1.04
CA ASP A 31 11.89 -9.11 2.39
C ASP A 31 12.90 -8.50 3.38
N ASN A 32 12.47 -7.46 4.10
CA ASN A 32 13.29 -6.77 5.08
C ASN A 32 12.38 -6.25 6.22
N PRO A 33 11.86 -7.17 7.05
CA PRO A 33 10.87 -6.84 8.07
C PRO A 33 11.49 -6.12 9.28
N GLU A 34 12.82 -6.12 9.40
CA GLU A 34 13.56 -5.52 10.51
C GLU A 34 13.40 -3.99 10.55
N ASN A 35 13.28 -3.34 9.39
CA ASN A 35 13.09 -1.90 9.33
C ASN A 35 11.63 -1.51 9.01
N GLN A 36 11.19 -0.38 9.56
CA GLN A 36 9.82 0.12 9.41
C GLN A 36 9.43 0.41 7.96
N MET A 37 10.37 0.84 7.12
CA MET A 37 10.09 1.10 5.70
C MET A 37 9.73 -0.20 4.97
N GLY A 38 10.51 -1.27 5.17
CA GLY A 38 10.28 -2.57 4.58
C GLY A 38 8.92 -3.14 4.97
N ARG A 39 8.56 -3.08 6.25
CA ARG A 39 7.23 -3.50 6.73
C ARG A 39 6.10 -2.72 6.07
N VAL A 40 6.21 -1.39 6.00
CA VAL A 40 5.19 -0.54 5.35
C VAL A 40 5.08 -0.84 3.86
N ILE A 41 6.20 -1.01 3.16
CA ILE A 41 6.21 -1.36 1.75
C ILE A 41 5.50 -2.69 1.52
N GLN A 42 5.87 -3.73 2.27
CA GLN A 42 5.28 -5.05 2.12
C GLN A 42 3.79 -5.07 2.48
N ALA A 43 3.39 -4.37 3.54
CA ALA A 43 1.99 -4.32 3.96
C ALA A 43 1.11 -3.52 2.99
N ALA A 44 1.65 -2.47 2.36
CA ALA A 44 0.89 -1.58 1.48
C ALA A 44 1.00 -1.91 -0.01
N ALA A 45 1.96 -2.74 -0.42
CA ALA A 45 2.13 -3.16 -1.80
C ALA A 45 1.02 -4.10 -2.27
N GLY A 46 0.46 -3.80 -3.43
CA GLY A 46 -0.58 -4.62 -4.07
C GLY A 46 -1.86 -3.86 -4.35
N ALA A 47 -2.84 -4.58 -4.90
CA ALA A 47 -4.02 -3.95 -5.48
C ALA A 47 -5.00 -3.38 -4.43
N LYS A 48 -5.00 -3.92 -3.21
CA LYS A 48 -6.00 -3.61 -2.18
C LYS A 48 -5.83 -2.20 -1.62
N TRP A 49 -6.90 -1.42 -1.68
CA TRP A 49 -7.02 -0.14 -0.99
C TRP A 49 -7.18 -0.32 0.52
N MET A 50 -6.33 0.34 1.30
CA MET A 50 -6.32 0.21 2.76
C MET A 50 -6.26 1.57 3.46
N THR A 51 -7.00 1.70 4.56
CA THR A 51 -6.83 2.85 5.47
C THR A 51 -5.54 2.72 6.28
N LEU A 52 -5.10 3.78 6.98
CA LEU A 52 -3.96 3.66 7.91
C LEU A 52 -4.23 2.67 9.05
N ARG A 53 -5.50 2.52 9.48
CA ARG A 53 -5.89 1.51 10.48
C ARG A 53 -5.80 0.10 9.93
N ASP A 54 -6.19 -0.10 8.66
CA ASP A 54 -6.01 -1.39 8.01
C ASP A 54 -4.53 -1.73 7.87
N LEU A 55 -3.70 -0.77 7.46
CA LEU A 55 -2.25 -0.96 7.35
C LEU A 55 -1.59 -1.25 8.70
N GLU A 56 -1.94 -0.53 9.76
CA GLU A 56 -1.49 -0.80 11.13
C GLU A 56 -1.79 -2.24 11.55
N ARG A 57 -3.01 -2.73 11.29
CA ARG A 57 -3.38 -4.12 11.54
C ARG A 57 -2.61 -5.10 10.65
N THR A 58 -2.47 -4.81 9.35
CA THR A 58 -1.75 -5.66 8.40
C THR A 58 -0.28 -5.81 8.80
N VAL A 59 0.40 -4.71 9.15
CA VAL A 59 1.78 -4.72 9.65
C VAL A 59 1.89 -5.58 10.91
N PHE A 60 0.99 -5.41 11.87
CA PHE A 60 0.98 -6.25 13.08
C PHE A 60 0.75 -7.73 12.76
N MET A 61 -0.17 -8.05 11.84
CA MET A 61 -0.46 -9.44 11.46
C MET A 61 0.69 -10.10 10.68
N MET A 62 1.44 -9.33 9.88
CA MET A 62 2.56 -9.85 9.09
C MET A 62 3.84 -9.99 9.91
N PHE A 63 4.10 -9.05 10.83
CA PHE A 63 5.41 -8.91 11.46
C PHE A 63 5.38 -8.92 12.99
N PHE A 64 4.19 -8.97 13.63
CA PHE A 64 4.02 -8.84 15.08
C PHE A 64 4.60 -7.55 15.68
N VAL A 65 4.75 -6.50 14.86
CA VAL A 65 5.22 -5.17 15.27
C VAL A 65 4.09 -4.15 15.16
N ALA A 66 3.90 -3.34 16.20
CA ALA A 66 2.86 -2.31 16.26
C ALA A 66 3.37 -0.95 15.74
N ASP A 67 3.57 -0.83 14.42
CA ASP A 67 3.87 0.47 13.82
C ASP A 67 2.64 1.39 13.88
N THR A 68 2.82 2.60 14.42
CA THR A 68 1.71 3.56 14.56
C THR A 68 1.29 4.12 13.20
N GLN A 69 0.03 4.55 13.09
CA GLN A 69 -0.48 5.20 11.86
C GLN A 69 0.35 6.41 11.42
N ALA A 70 0.87 7.19 12.37
CA ALA A 70 1.70 8.35 12.07
C ALA A 70 3.03 7.92 11.41
N ALA A 71 3.65 6.86 11.94
CA ALA A 71 4.88 6.31 11.40
C ALA A 71 4.68 5.67 10.01
N ILE A 72 3.61 4.89 9.86
CA ILE A 72 3.18 4.33 8.56
C ILE A 72 2.97 5.45 7.53
N SER A 73 2.22 6.49 7.92
CA SER A 73 1.95 7.65 7.07
C SER A 73 3.25 8.37 6.65
N ALA A 74 4.23 8.48 7.54
CA ALA A 74 5.54 9.03 7.22
C ALA A 74 6.28 8.19 6.18
N ARG A 75 6.37 6.87 6.37
CA ARG A 75 7.02 5.96 5.41
C ARG A 75 6.35 5.95 4.04
N LEU A 76 5.01 5.98 4.00
CA LEU A 76 4.26 6.11 2.74
C LEU A 76 4.61 7.39 1.96
N ARG A 77 4.99 8.49 2.63
CA ARG A 77 5.45 9.73 1.96
C ARG A 77 6.87 9.63 1.42
N GLU A 78 7.69 8.78 2.01
CA GLU A 78 9.09 8.57 1.64
C GLU A 78 9.29 7.56 0.51
N VAL A 79 8.25 6.78 0.17
CA VAL A 79 8.28 5.88 -0.99
C VAL A 79 8.59 6.69 -2.24
N ASN A 80 9.71 6.31 -2.87
CA ASN A 80 10.26 6.96 -4.04
C ASN A 80 10.31 5.98 -5.23
N PRO A 81 9.77 6.36 -6.41
CA PRO A 81 9.78 5.53 -7.62
C PRO A 81 11.14 5.03 -8.07
N LYS A 82 12.18 5.88 -8.00
CA LYS A 82 13.54 5.53 -8.45
C LYS A 82 14.24 4.57 -7.50
N VAL A 83 13.95 4.67 -6.20
CA VAL A 83 14.60 3.86 -5.16
C VAL A 83 13.87 2.53 -4.96
N HIS A 84 12.53 2.56 -4.96
CA HIS A 84 11.72 1.41 -4.57
C HIS A 84 10.95 0.77 -5.74
N GLY A 85 10.94 1.39 -6.92
CA GLY A 85 10.11 0.94 -8.05
C GLY A 85 8.60 1.11 -7.82
N LEU A 86 8.21 1.79 -6.74
CA LEU A 86 6.83 1.92 -6.28
C LEU A 86 6.36 3.38 -6.28
N VAL A 87 5.07 3.57 -6.54
CA VAL A 87 4.34 4.82 -6.33
C VAL A 87 3.28 4.62 -5.27
N LYS A 88 3.10 5.64 -4.42
CA LYS A 88 1.95 5.70 -3.53
C LYS A 88 0.75 6.25 -4.29
N GLU A 89 -0.31 5.46 -4.32
CA GLU A 89 -1.61 5.95 -4.73
C GLU A 89 -2.49 6.26 -3.52
N LYS A 90 -3.40 7.22 -3.69
CA LYS A 90 -4.30 7.71 -2.65
C LYS A 90 -5.69 7.92 -3.25
N ARG A 91 -6.72 7.44 -2.55
CA ARG A 91 -8.13 7.74 -2.85
C ARG A 91 -8.85 8.18 -1.59
N THR A 92 -9.97 8.87 -1.77
CA THR A 92 -10.87 9.28 -0.69
C THR A 92 -12.28 8.79 -0.95
N LEU A 93 -12.95 8.39 0.11
CA LEU A 93 -14.40 8.20 0.12
C LEU A 93 -14.98 9.05 1.24
N LYS A 94 -16.16 9.63 1.01
CA LYS A 94 -16.94 10.27 2.08
C LYS A 94 -17.76 9.20 2.78
N ASP A 95 -17.62 9.11 4.08
CA ASP A 95 -18.43 8.24 4.92
C ASP A 95 -19.88 8.75 4.91
N PRO A 96 -20.86 7.94 4.47
CA PRO A 96 -22.27 8.35 4.44
C PRO A 96 -22.86 8.51 5.85
N ASP A 97 -22.36 7.77 6.84
CA ASP A 97 -22.87 7.79 8.21
C ASP A 97 -22.32 8.99 9.00
N THR A 98 -21.03 9.31 8.80
CA THR A 98 -20.35 10.36 9.58
C THR A 98 -20.07 11.65 8.79
N GLY A 99 -20.21 11.62 7.46
CA GLY A 99 -19.86 12.72 6.57
C GLY A 99 -18.36 12.99 6.42
N LYS A 100 -17.50 12.25 7.12
CA LYS A 100 -16.05 12.46 7.14
C LYS A 100 -15.38 11.88 5.90
N GLN A 101 -14.28 12.51 5.46
CA GLN A 101 -13.45 11.94 4.41
C GLN A 101 -12.54 10.85 4.98
N VAL A 102 -12.57 9.68 4.39
CA VAL A 102 -11.72 8.53 4.73
C VAL A 102 -10.72 8.33 3.61
N TYR A 103 -9.44 8.28 3.98
CA TYR A 103 -8.33 8.11 3.07
C TYR A 103 -7.92 6.64 2.94
N PHE A 104 -7.71 6.23 1.70
CA PHE A 104 -7.22 4.92 1.33
C PHE A 104 -5.91 5.05 0.57
N TYR A 105 -5.00 4.12 0.84
CA TYR A 105 -3.66 4.09 0.28
C TYR A 105 -3.35 2.68 -0.23
N ARG A 106 -2.45 2.64 -1.22
CA ARG A 106 -1.74 1.43 -1.64
C ARG A 106 -0.42 1.84 -2.30
N LEU A 107 0.50 0.89 -2.41
CA LEU A 107 1.70 1.03 -3.21
C LEU A 107 1.60 0.12 -4.42
N VAL A 108 1.83 0.67 -5.60
CA VAL A 108 1.82 -0.07 -6.87
C VAL A 108 3.14 0.12 -7.59
N ALA A 109 3.51 -0.82 -8.45
CA ALA A 109 4.69 -0.67 -9.29
C ALA A 109 4.54 0.53 -10.21
N VAL A 110 5.65 1.22 -10.46
CA VAL A 110 5.71 2.25 -11.51
C VAL A 110 5.36 1.57 -12.85
N GLU A 111 4.44 2.18 -13.60
CA GLU A 111 4.20 1.77 -14.98
C GLU A 111 5.45 2.15 -15.79
N GLU A 112 6.08 1.16 -16.43
CA GLU A 112 7.07 1.46 -17.46
C GLU A 112 6.29 2.12 -18.60
N GLN A 113 6.49 3.43 -18.78
CA GLN A 113 6.13 4.03 -20.06
C GLN A 113 6.95 3.29 -21.11
N ALA A 114 6.27 2.58 -22.01
CA ALA A 114 6.93 2.05 -23.20
C ALA A 114 7.60 3.24 -23.89
N ALA A 115 8.94 3.24 -23.85
CA ALA A 115 9.77 4.22 -24.55
C ALA A 115 9.68 3.99 -26.06
#